data_AF-A0A5B0ATR8-F1
#
_entry.id   AF-A0A5B0ATR8-F1
#
_cell.length_a   1.000
_cell.length_b   1.000
_cell.length_c   1.000
_cell.angle_alpha   90.00
_cell.angle_beta   90.00
_cell.angle_gamma   90.00
#
_symmetry.space_group_name_H-M   'P 1'
#
loop_
_entity.id
_entity.type
_entity.pdbx_description
1 polymer ?
#
loop_
_entity_poly.entity_id
_entity_poly.type
_entity_poly.pdbx_seq_one_letter_code
_entity_poly.pdbx_strand_id
1 'polypeptide(L)' 'MPTCPNGHQSGSDDWCEVCGHRMAGAVPPPPPPPPPAAGYGYP' A
#
# COMPACT_ATOMS: atom_id res chain seq x y z
N MET A 1 -14.82 13.71 -2.54
CA MET A 1 -14.91 12.80 -3.68
C MET A 1 -13.50 12.68 -4.26
N PRO A 2 -12.71 11.67 -3.87
CA PRO A 2 -11.38 11.50 -4.45
C PRO A 2 -11.50 11.29 -5.96
N THR A 3 -10.59 11.91 -6.71
CA THR A 3 -10.46 11.68 -8.14
C THR A 3 -9.58 10.45 -8.33
N CYS A 4 -10.07 9.47 -9.08
CA CYS A 4 -9.31 8.26 -9.36
C CYS A 4 -8.09 8.56 -10.25
N PRO A 5 -7.09 7.66 -10.31
CA PRO A 5 -5.91 7.82 -11.16
C PRO A 5 -6.22 8.02 -12.65
N ASN A 6 -7.38 7.56 -13.11
CA ASN A 6 -7.86 7.73 -14.48
C ASN A 6 -8.66 9.04 -14.70
N GLY A 7 -8.87 9.86 -13.65
CA GLY A 7 -9.52 11.18 -13.75
C GLY A 7 -11.02 11.22 -13.42
N HIS A 8 -11.61 10.13 -12.93
CA HIS A 8 -13.04 10.11 -12.55
C HIS A 8 -13.26 10.51 -11.09
N GLN A 9 -14.35 11.21 -10.82
CA GLN A 9 -14.84 11.37 -9.45
C GLN A 9 -15.34 10.01 -8.91
N SER A 10 -14.81 9.54 -7.79
CA SER A 10 -15.26 8.31 -7.12
C SER A 10 -15.75 8.61 -5.71
N GLY A 11 -16.92 8.10 -5.32
CA GLY A 11 -17.41 8.21 -3.94
C GLY A 11 -16.59 7.42 -2.92
N SER A 12 -15.79 6.47 -3.39
CA SER A 12 -14.99 5.53 -2.59
C SER A 12 -13.48 5.75 -2.74
N ASP A 13 -12.73 5.54 -1.64
CA ASP A 13 -11.27 5.70 -1.55
C ASP A 13 -10.49 4.43 -1.90
N ASP A 14 -11.16 3.29 -2.01
CA ASP A 14 -10.59 1.96 -2.22
C ASP A 14 -10.74 1.47 -3.68
N TRP A 15 -11.78 1.92 -4.39
CA TRP A 15 -12.01 1.63 -5.80
C TRP A 15 -12.73 2.78 -6.51
N CYS A 16 -12.55 2.87 -7.82
CA CYS A 16 -13.28 3.76 -8.71
C CYS A 16 -14.58 3.11 -9.17
N GLU A 17 -15.73 3.63 -8.74
CA GLU A 17 -17.03 3.08 -9.15
C GLU A 17 -17.38 3.29 -10.62
N VAL A 18 -16.79 4.31 -11.23
CA VAL A 18 -17.00 4.66 -12.64
C VAL A 18 -16.20 3.74 -13.57
N CYS A 19 -14.97 3.40 -13.18
CA CYS A 19 -13.97 2.81 -14.06
C CYS A 19 -13.43 1.46 -13.59
N GLY A 20 -13.77 1.02 -12.38
CA GLY A 20 -13.40 -0.28 -11.81
C GLY A 20 -11.93 -0.40 -11.38
N HIS A 21 -11.15 0.69 -11.41
CA HIS A 21 -9.75 0.66 -11.02
C HIS A 21 -9.58 0.75 -9.50
N ARG A 22 -8.64 -0.01 -8.94
CA ARG A 22 -8.27 0.12 -7.53
C ARG A 22 -7.49 1.42 -7.31
N MET A 23 -7.84 2.11 -6.23
CA MET A 23 -7.17 3.34 -5.81
C MET A 23 -5.90 2.95 -5.03
N ALA A 24 -4.73 3.44 -5.43
CA ALA A 24 -3.46 3.11 -4.79
C ALA A 24 -3.33 3.85 -3.44
N GLY A 25 -3.96 3.33 -2.39
CA GLY A 25 -3.94 3.90 -1.04
C GLY A 25 -3.73 2.89 0.09
N ALA A 26 -3.73 1.59 -0.21
CA ALA A 26 -3.45 0.53 0.76
C ALA A 26 -2.18 -0.23 0.36
N VAL A 27 -1.06 0.49 0.19
CA VAL A 27 0.23 -0.22 0.30
C VAL A 27 0.44 -0.35 1.81
N PRO A 28 0.30 -1.56 2.40
CA PRO A 28 0.65 -1.73 3.80
C PRO A 28 2.09 -1.23 3.99
N PRO A 29 2.40 -0.57 5.12
CA PRO A 29 3.76 -0.09 5.36
C PRO A 29 4.73 -1.24 5.13
N PRO A 30 5.90 -1.00 4.50
CA PRO A 30 6.88 -2.05 4.27
C PRO A 30 7.18 -2.75 5.60
N PRO A 31 7.35 -4.09 5.61
CA PRO A 31 7.65 -4.82 6.83
C PRO A 31 8.92 -4.24 7.48
N PRO A 32 9.00 -4.22 8.83
CA PRO A 32 10.18 -3.74 9.51
C PRO A 32 11.42 -4.55 9.08
N PRO A 33 12.61 -3.92 9.04
CA PRO A 33 13.84 -4.62 8.69
C PRO A 33 14.09 -5.79 9.66
N PRO A 34 14.67 -6.92 9.18
CA PRO A 34 15.00 -8.04 10.05
C PRO A 34 15.97 -7.59 11.16
N PRO A 35 15.85 -8.15 12.38
CA PRO A 35 16.80 -7.85 13.44
C PRO A 35 18.21 -8.27 13.00
N PRO A 36 19.27 -7.54 13.41
CA PRO A 36 20.63 -7.97 13.16
C PRO A 36 20.82 -9.36 13.76
N ALA A 37 21.31 -10.30 12.95
CA ALA A 37 21.65 -11.63 13.42
C ALA A 37 22.60 -11.46 14.61
N ALA A 38 22.14 -11.85 15.80
CA ALA A 38 23.00 -11.95 16.96
C ALA A 38 24.12 -12.89 16.56
N GLY A 39 25.31 -12.32 16.39
CA GLY A 39 26.48 -13.02 15.89
C GLY A 39 26.65 -14.31 16.68
N TYR A 40 26.62 -15.42 15.96
CA TYR A 40 27.21 -16.67 16.37
C TYR A 40 28.71 -16.47 16.43
N GLY A 41 29.15 -15.70 17.43
CA GLY A 41 30.45 -15.87 18.06
C GLY A 41 30.34 -17.10 18.95
N TYR A 42 30.48 -18.27 18.32
CA TYR A 42 30.83 -19.48 19.04
C TYR A 42 32.36 -19.44 19.30
N PRO A 43 32.83 -19.79 20.51
CA PRO A 43 34.24 -19.72 20.89
C PRO A 43 35.17 -20.57 20.02
#